data_AF-A0A645GK88-F1
#
_entry.id   AF-A0A645GK88-F1
#
_cell.length_a   1.000
_cell.length_b   1.000
_cell.length_c   1.000
_cell.angle_alpha   90.00
_cell.angle_beta   90.00
_cell.angle_gamma   90.00
#
_symmetry.space_group_name_H-M   'P 1'
#
loop_
_entity.id
_entity.type
_entity.pdbx_description
1 polymer ?
#
loop_
_entity_poly.entity_id
_entity_poly.type
_entity_poly.pdbx_seq_one_letter_code
_entity_poly.pdbx_strand_id
1 'polypeptide(L)'
;MDLNPYRINDITIALPEGFVMPRPPHLDEMIEIARRLGAGFRHVRVDLFDTPEGVRFGEITLYDQSGLNDDFSYEGDLDMGKMIDLGF
;
A
#
# COMPACT_ATOMS: atom_id res chain seq x y z
N MET A 1 -3.67 11.20 -9.12
CA MET A 1 -2.48 10.54 -8.54
C MET A 1 -2.18 9.36 -9.44
N ASP A 2 -1.00 9.35 -10.04
CA ASP A 2 -0.57 8.22 -10.86
C ASP A 2 -0.16 7.07 -9.93
N LEU A 3 -0.56 5.84 -10.26
CA LEU A 3 -0.26 4.66 -9.44
C LEU A 3 1.18 4.20 -9.75
N ASN A 4 2.15 4.99 -9.31
CA ASN A 4 3.56 4.65 -9.46
C ASN A 4 3.98 3.72 -8.33
N PRO A 5 4.70 2.62 -8.61
CA PRO A 5 5.22 1.76 -7.56
C PRO A 5 6.16 2.54 -6.65
N TYR A 6 5.87 2.53 -5.35
CA TYR A 6 6.83 2.98 -4.34
C TYR A 6 8.00 1.99 -4.30
N ARG A 7 9.22 2.53 -4.40
CA ARG A 7 10.46 1.75 -4.54
C ARG A 7 11.05 1.42 -3.16
N ILE A 8 10.43 0.48 -2.46
CA ILE A 8 10.68 0.20 -1.03
C ILE A 8 11.39 -1.14 -0.76
N ASN A 9 11.43 -2.04 -1.73
CA ASN A 9 12.06 -3.37 -1.62
C ASN A 9 12.81 -3.74 -2.91
N ASP A 10 13.60 -4.81 -2.88
CA ASP A 10 14.42 -5.25 -4.02
C ASP A 10 13.61 -5.42 -5.32
N ILE A 11 12.38 -5.94 -5.21
CA ILE A 11 11.49 -6.17 -6.36
C ILE A 11 11.07 -4.84 -6.98
N THR A 12 10.55 -3.92 -6.17
CA THR A 12 10.08 -2.62 -6.65
C THR A 12 11.24 -1.76 -7.13
N ILE A 13 12.39 -1.78 -6.45
CA ILE A 13 13.63 -1.10 -6.86
C ILE A 13 14.10 -1.59 -8.23
N ALA A 14 14.04 -2.90 -8.50
CA ALA A 14 14.47 -3.49 -9.76
C ALA A 14 13.56 -3.19 -10.97
N LEU A 15 12.35 -2.61 -10.78
CA LEU A 15 11.49 -2.26 -11.91
C LEU A 15 12.19 -1.21 -12.81
N PRO A 16 11.97 -1.23 -14.13
CA PRO A 16 12.57 -0.25 -15.03
C PRO A 16 12.25 1.20 -14.65
N GLU A 17 13.16 2.13 -14.99
CA GLU A 17 12.86 3.55 -14.92
C GLU A 17 11.68 3.89 -15.85
N GLY A 18 10.75 4.73 -15.39
CA GLY A 18 9.53 5.05 -16.13
C GLY A 18 8.49 3.93 -16.19
N PHE A 19 8.63 2.86 -15.40
CA PHE A 19 7.57 1.86 -15.26
C PHE A 19 6.32 2.48 -14.62
N VAL A 20 5.18 2.34 -15.32
CA VAL A 20 3.87 2.84 -14.90
C VAL A 20 2.89 1.68 -14.87
N MET A 21 2.13 1.56 -13.77
CA MET A 21 1.01 0.61 -13.70
C MET A 21 -0.24 1.22 -14.35
N PRO A 22 -1.03 0.42 -15.09
CA PRO A 22 -2.31 0.88 -15.61
C PRO A 22 -3.20 1.29 -14.43
N ARG A 23 -3.81 2.48 -14.54
CA ARG A 23 -4.73 2.98 -13.52
C ARG A 23 -6.01 2.12 -13.50
N PRO A 24 -6.39 1.52 -12.36
CA PRO A 24 -7.66 0.80 -12.24
C PRO A 24 -8.86 1.74 -12.44
N PRO A 25 -9.92 1.32 -13.17
CA PRO A 25 -11.16 2.08 -13.34
C PRO A 25 -11.75 2.61 -12.03
N HIS A 26 -11.72 1.82 -10.96
CA HIS A 26 -12.31 2.17 -9.67
C HIS A 26 -11.27 2.66 -8.63
N LEU A 27 -10.09 3.15 -9.04
CA LEU A 27 -9.03 3.49 -8.08
C LEU A 27 -9.46 4.49 -7.00
N ASP A 28 -10.23 5.52 -7.35
CA ASP A 28 -10.66 6.52 -6.37
C ASP A 28 -11.60 5.92 -5.32
N GLU A 29 -12.46 4.98 -5.71
CA GLU A 29 -13.30 4.21 -4.80
C GLU A 29 -12.47 3.30 -3.90
N MET A 30 -11.46 2.63 -4.45
CA MET A 30 -10.53 1.80 -3.66
C MET A 30 -9.80 2.62 -2.61
N ILE A 31 -9.30 3.81 -2.96
CA ILE A 31 -8.62 4.71 -2.01
C ILE A 31 -9.58 5.15 -0.90
N GLU A 32 -10.83 5.49 -1.24
CA GLU A 32 -11.84 5.87 -0.24
C GLU A 32 -12.19 4.71 0.70
N ILE A 33 -12.38 3.50 0.17
CA ILE A 33 -12.60 2.30 0.98
C ILE A 33 -11.42 2.05 1.91
N ALA A 34 -10.19 2.11 1.40
CA ALA A 34 -8.99 1.91 2.20
C ALA A 34 -8.87 2.94 3.34
N ARG A 35 -9.18 4.23 3.07
CA ARG A 35 -9.22 5.28 4.12
C ARG A 35 -10.25 4.98 5.20
N ARG A 36 -11.44 4.56 4.80
CA ARG A 36 -12.53 4.26 5.74
C ARG A 36 -12.22 3.03 6.59
N LEU A 37 -11.67 1.98 5.99
CA LEU A 37 -11.30 0.76 6.70
C LEU A 37 -10.06 0.94 7.60
N GLY A 38 -9.12 1.79 7.18
CA GLY A 38 -7.93 2.12 7.96
C GLY A 38 -8.16 3.16 9.07
N ALA A 39 -9.34 3.79 9.12
CA ALA A 39 -9.63 4.82 10.12
C ALA A 39 -9.49 4.28 11.55
N GLY A 40 -8.71 4.98 12.37
CA GLY A 40 -8.43 4.60 13.76
C GLY A 40 -7.19 3.71 13.94
N PHE A 41 -6.58 3.21 12.86
CA PHE A 41 -5.29 2.54 12.89
C PHE A 41 -4.17 3.50 12.53
N ARG A 42 -3.02 3.40 13.21
CA ARG A 42 -1.80 4.11 12.79
C ARG A 42 -1.19 3.51 11.51
N HIS A 43 -1.30 2.19 11.39
CA HIS A 43 -0.86 1.42 10.24
C HIS A 43 -1.70 0.14 10.16
N VAL A 44 -2.17 -0.19 8.96
CA VAL A 44 -2.85 -1.44 8.64
C VAL A 44 -2.79 -1.65 7.13
N ARG A 45 -2.66 -2.91 6.67
CA ARG A 45 -2.80 -3.24 5.26
C ARG A 45 -4.26 -3.56 4.96
N VAL A 46 -4.77 -3.03 3.85
CA VAL A 46 -6.11 -3.31 3.34
C VAL A 46 -5.99 -3.82 1.92
N ASP A 47 -6.46 -5.05 1.70
CA ASP A 47 -6.41 -5.69 0.39
C ASP A 47 -7.74 -5.46 -0.35
N LEU A 48 -7.65 -4.81 -1.52
CA LEU A 48 -8.79 -4.50 -2.37
C LEU A 48 -8.53 -4.99 -3.79
N PHE A 49 -9.55 -5.59 -4.40
CA PHE A 49 -9.53 -6.05 -5.78
C PHE A 49 -10.46 -5.19 -6.64
N ASP A 50 -9.96 -4.76 -7.80
CA ASP A 50 -10.78 -4.13 -8.83
C ASP A 50 -11.37 -5.21 -9.75
N THR A 51 -12.70 -5.30 -9.84
CA THR A 51 -13.40 -6.27 -10.71
C THR A 51 -14.40 -5.57 -11.63
N PRO A 52 -14.87 -6.23 -12.70
CA PRO A 52 -15.90 -5.67 -13.58
C PRO A 52 -17.19 -5.27 -12.85
N GLU A 53 -17.49 -5.94 -11.73
CA GLU A 53 -18.65 -5.70 -10.86
C GLU A 53 -18.35 -4.74 -9.69
N GLY A 54 -17.23 -4.02 -9.74
CA GLY A 54 -16.79 -3.03 -8.76
C GLY A 54 -15.75 -3.56 -7.77
N VAL A 55 -15.42 -2.73 -6.77
CA VAL A 55 -14.38 -3.08 -5.78
C VAL A 55 -14.83 -4.26 -4.91
N ARG A 56 -13.90 -5.18 -4.62
CA ARG A 56 -14.09 -6.29 -3.68
C ARG A 56 -13.06 -6.23 -2.57
N PHE A 57 -13.54 -6.36 -1.33
CA PHE A 57 -12.70 -6.46 -0.15
C PHE A 57 -12.10 -7.87 -0.03
N GLY A 58 -10.80 -7.94 0.23
CA GLY A 58 -10.08 -9.18 0.54
C GLY A 58 -9.89 -9.36 2.04
N GLU A 59 -8.94 -8.62 2.61
CA GLU A 59 -8.53 -8.74 4.00
C GLU A 59 -8.07 -7.41 4.61
N ILE A 60 -8.00 -7.42 5.95
CA ILE A 60 -7.29 -6.41 6.75
C ILE A 60 -6.21 -7.15 7.53
N THR A 61 -4.97 -6.73 7.37
CA THR A 61 -3.81 -7.32 8.05
C THR A 61 -3.14 -6.27 8.94
N LEU A 62 -3.19 -6.51 10.27
CA LEU A 62 -2.67 -5.57 11.29
C LEU A 62 -1.13 -5.53 11.30
N TYR A 63 -0.50 -6.68 11.09
CA TYR A 63 0.95 -6.82 11.08
C TYR A 63 1.34 -7.67 9.88
N ASP A 64 1.88 -7.02 8.85
CA ASP A 64 2.33 -7.73 7.67
C ASP A 64 3.44 -8.73 8.04
N GLN A 65 3.33 -9.96 7.55
CA GLN A 65 4.16 -11.10 7.94
C GLN A 65 4.37 -11.24 9.47
N SER A 66 3.36 -10.91 10.28
CA SER A 66 3.48 -10.88 11.76
C SER A 66 4.57 -9.93 12.30
N GLY A 67 4.93 -8.90 11.55
CA GLY A 67 6.00 -7.95 11.90
C GLY A 67 7.41 -8.51 11.69
N LEU A 68 7.55 -9.64 10.99
CA LEU A 68 8.82 -10.28 10.68
C LEU A 68 9.26 -10.05 9.23
N ASN A 69 8.61 -9.11 8.53
CA ASN A 69 8.95 -8.78 7.16
C ASN A 69 10.36 -8.17 7.10
N ASP A 70 11.28 -8.82 6.37
CA ASP A 70 12.65 -8.38 6.11
C ASP A 70 12.88 -7.98 4.65
N ASP A 71 11.82 -7.91 3.85
CA ASP A 71 11.89 -7.63 2.41
C ASP A 71 12.11 -6.14 2.11
N PHE A 72 11.95 -5.24 3.08
CA PHE A 72 12.16 -3.81 2.86
C PHE A 72 13.65 -3.45 2.83
N SER A 73 14.03 -2.61 1.87
CA SER A 73 15.33 -1.93 1.94
C SER A 73 15.37 -0.97 3.13
N TYR A 74 16.55 -0.69 3.67
CA TYR A 74 16.71 0.25 4.79
C TYR A 74 16.06 1.62 4.51
N GLU A 75 16.26 2.16 3.32
CA GLU A 75 15.66 3.44 2.93
C GLU A 75 14.14 3.35 2.77
N GLY A 76 13.64 2.23 2.23
CA GLY A 76 12.21 1.97 2.10
C GLY A 76 11.51 1.90 3.46
N ASP A 77 12.11 1.22 4.43
CA ASP A 77 11.61 1.13 5.80
C ASP A 77 11.58 2.52 6.47
N LEU A 78 12.65 3.30 6.33
CA LEU A 78 12.70 4.68 6.82
C LEU A 78 11.62 5.57 6.18
N ASP A 79 11.43 5.47 4.87
CA ASP A 79 10.45 6.28 4.15
C ASP A 79 9.02 5.96 4.57
N MET A 80 8.69 4.67 4.76
CA MET A 80 7.40 4.26 5.31
C MET A 80 7.23 4.73 6.75
N GLY A 81 8.28 4.61 7.59
CA GLY A 81 8.27 5.06 8.98
C GLY A 81 7.98 6.56 9.12
N LYS A 82 8.51 7.40 8.22
CA LYS A 82 8.23 8.86 8.18
C LYS A 82 6.76 9.19 7.89
N MET A 83 5.98 8.25 7.35
CA MET A 83 4.55 8.44 7.07
C MET A 83 3.66 8.16 8.28
N ILE A 84 4.20 7.55 9.34
CA ILE A 84 3.45 7.18 10.54
C ILE A 84 3.56 8.30 11.58
N ASP A 85 2.40 8.86 11.95
CA ASP A 85 2.31 9.76 13.11
C ASP A 85 2.04 8.95 14.39
N LEU A 86 2.94 9.11 15.37
CA LEU A 86 2.84 8.43 16.66
C LEU A 86 2.06 9.25 17.71
N GLY A 87 1.87 10.56 17.47
CA GLY A 87 1.04 11.44 18.28
C GLY A 87 1.62 11.83 19.65
N PHE A 88 2.95 11.93 19.77
CA PHE A 88 3.65 12.40 20.98
C PHE A 88 4.42 13.70 20.76
#